data_AF-A0A7G7SVD3-F1
#
_entry.id   AF-A0A7G7SVD3-F1
#
_cell.length_a   1.000
_cell.length_b   1.000
_cell.length_c   1.000
_cell.angle_alpha   90.00
_cell.angle_beta   90.00
_cell.angle_gamma   90.00
#
_symmetry.space_group_name_H-M   'P 1'
#
loop_
_entity.id
_entity.type
_entity.pdbx_description
1 polymer ?
#
loop_
_entity_poly.entity_id
_entity_poly.type
_entity_poly.pdbx_seq_one_letter_code
_entity_poly.pdbx_strand_id
1 'polypeptide(L)'
;MKSLSLSLLAASLLAFAHPAGAATPLGSLAEIERSLESGASVAVAIDLSQCTPSAGGATPTQTRGGLRIGAYRVTEDGTLSFADEHITVGRDGKPIQQFLRYQVHPDSRIDFSMAVFALPGYQQNGATLGYRCAINQGLRFTAS
;
A
#
# COMPACT_ATOMS: atom_id res chain seq x y z
N MET A 1 4.97 67.08 -10.44
CA MET A 1 5.62 65.88 -9.87
C MET A 1 4.53 65.04 -9.20
N LYS A 2 4.06 63.98 -9.87
CA LYS A 2 2.95 63.13 -9.40
C LYS A 2 3.53 61.84 -8.82
N SER A 3 3.50 61.71 -7.50
CA SER A 3 3.73 60.46 -6.79
C SER A 3 2.44 59.64 -6.84
N LEU A 4 2.34 58.71 -7.80
CA LEU A 4 1.21 57.78 -7.86
C LEU A 4 1.70 56.38 -7.45
N SER A 5 1.37 56.04 -6.21
CA SER A 5 0.89 54.72 -5.78
C SER A 5 1.76 53.49 -6.10
N LEU A 6 2.89 53.36 -5.39
CA LEU A 6 3.65 52.10 -5.32
C LEU A 6 3.00 51.02 -4.41
N SER A 7 1.87 51.32 -3.78
CA SER A 7 1.30 50.48 -2.70
C SER A 7 0.34 49.37 -3.15
N LEU A 8 0.08 49.22 -4.45
CA LEU A 8 -0.93 48.26 -4.96
C LEU A 8 -0.36 46.92 -5.49
N LEU A 9 0.97 46.74 -5.55
CA LEU A 9 1.56 45.50 -6.07
C LEU A 9 1.91 44.45 -5.01
N ALA A 10 1.73 44.73 -3.71
CA ALA A 10 2.13 43.79 -2.65
C ALA A 10 1.03 42.82 -2.20
N ALA A 11 -0.21 42.95 -2.69
CA ALA A 11 -1.35 42.18 -2.18
C ALA A 11 -1.68 40.88 -2.96
N SER A 12 -0.98 40.58 -4.05
CA SER A 12 -1.33 39.47 -4.96
C SER A 12 -0.53 38.17 -4.77
N LEU A 13 0.35 38.08 -3.76
CA LEU A 13 1.20 36.89 -3.52
C LEU A 13 0.63 35.87 -2.51
N LEU A 14 -0.61 36.04 -2.02
CA LEU A 14 -1.30 35.02 -1.21
C LEU A 14 -1.99 33.94 -2.08
N ALA A 15 -1.39 33.61 -3.23
CA ALA A 15 -1.92 32.64 -4.16
C ALA A 15 -1.59 31.20 -3.71
N PHE A 16 -2.62 30.53 -3.18
CA PHE A 16 -2.78 29.08 -3.10
C PHE A 16 -1.67 28.28 -2.41
N ALA A 17 -1.49 28.49 -1.10
CA ALA A 17 -1.02 27.40 -0.25
C ALA A 17 -2.09 26.29 -0.31
N HIS A 18 -1.98 25.39 -1.28
CA HIS A 18 -2.72 24.14 -1.24
C HIS A 18 -2.28 23.48 0.06
N PRO A 19 -3.20 23.17 1.00
CA PRO A 19 -2.84 22.31 2.10
C PRO A 19 -2.22 21.07 1.45
N ALA A 20 -0.96 20.76 1.77
CA ALA A 20 -0.39 19.48 1.42
C ALA A 20 -1.37 18.45 2.00
N GLY A 21 -2.16 17.82 1.11
CA GLY A 21 -3.31 17.02 1.51
C GLY A 21 -2.83 15.98 2.50
N ALA A 22 -3.25 16.10 3.76
CA ALA A 22 -2.91 15.11 4.75
C ALA A 22 -3.47 13.78 4.27
N ALA A 23 -2.63 12.76 4.21
CA ALA A 23 -3.07 11.44 3.78
C ALA A 23 -4.23 11.00 4.68
N THR A 24 -5.39 10.74 4.08
CA THR A 24 -6.63 10.45 4.81
C THR A 24 -6.61 8.97 5.19
N PRO A 25 -6.61 8.60 6.49
CA PRO A 25 -6.69 7.21 6.89
C PRO A 25 -8.00 6.56 6.41
N LEU A 26 -7.91 5.33 5.90
CA LEU A 26 -9.07 4.54 5.48
C LEU A 26 -9.21 3.37 6.46
N GLY A 27 -10.32 3.35 7.20
CA GLY A 27 -10.53 2.45 8.33
C GLY A 27 -11.40 1.23 8.02
N SER A 28 -11.98 1.16 6.82
CA SER A 28 -12.89 0.10 6.40
C SER A 28 -12.68 -0.28 4.92
N LEU A 29 -13.10 -1.49 4.55
CA LEU A 29 -13.07 -1.96 3.16
C LEU A 29 -13.82 -0.99 2.22
N ALA A 30 -15.02 -0.56 2.62
CA ALA A 30 -15.84 0.36 1.82
C ALA A 30 -15.17 1.73 1.58
N GLU A 31 -14.37 2.23 2.53
CA GLU A 31 -13.61 3.47 2.33
C GLU A 31 -12.42 3.27 1.37
N ILE A 32 -11.77 2.11 1.45
CA ILE A 32 -10.68 1.73 0.54
C ILE A 32 -11.22 1.61 -0.88
N GLU A 33 -12.29 0.84 -1.09
CA GLU A 33 -12.93 0.64 -2.39
C GLU A 33 -13.41 1.96 -2.98
N ARG A 34 -14.15 2.77 -2.23
CA ARG A 34 -14.62 4.08 -2.71
C ARG A 34 -13.48 5.00 -3.12
N SER A 35 -12.38 5.00 -2.38
CA SER A 35 -11.19 5.80 -2.71
C SER A 35 -10.58 5.31 -4.03
N LEU A 36 -10.38 4.00 -4.17
CA LEU A 36 -9.84 3.39 -5.39
C LEU A 36 -10.74 3.64 -6.61
N GLU A 37 -12.06 3.47 -6.46
CA GLU A 37 -13.06 3.69 -7.52
C GLU A 37 -13.13 5.15 -7.97
N SER A 38 -12.88 6.10 -7.06
CA SER A 38 -12.78 7.51 -7.40
C SER A 38 -11.48 7.87 -8.14
N GLY A 39 -10.54 6.92 -8.27
CA GLY A 39 -9.22 7.14 -8.86
C GLY A 39 -8.21 7.76 -7.90
N ALA A 40 -8.50 7.82 -6.59
CA ALA A 40 -7.57 8.34 -5.59
C ALA A 40 -6.34 7.43 -5.44
N SER A 41 -5.19 8.02 -5.09
CA SER A 41 -3.98 7.24 -4.81
C SER A 41 -4.08 6.62 -3.42
N VAL A 42 -4.30 5.31 -3.34
CA VAL A 42 -4.30 4.58 -2.07
C VAL A 42 -2.95 3.91 -1.80
N ALA A 43 -2.38 4.20 -0.64
CA ALA A 43 -1.20 3.52 -0.11
C ALA A 43 -1.58 2.54 1.00
N VAL A 44 -0.80 1.48 1.13
CA VAL A 44 -0.89 0.50 2.22
C VAL A 44 0.47 0.36 2.89
N ALA A 45 0.49 0.43 4.21
CA ALA A 45 1.63 0.10 5.04
C ALA A 45 1.35 -1.20 5.79
N ILE A 46 2.35 -2.08 5.87
CA ILE A 46 2.27 -3.35 6.57
C ILE A 46 3.27 -3.39 7.73
N ASP A 47 2.82 -3.94 8.85
CA ASP A 47 3.62 -4.29 10.02
C ASP A 47 3.29 -5.74 10.41
N LEU A 48 4.15 -6.67 10.01
CA LEU A 48 3.94 -8.11 10.22
C LEU A 48 4.07 -8.51 11.70
N SER A 49 4.56 -7.65 12.58
CA SER A 49 4.60 -7.91 14.02
C SER A 49 3.20 -7.94 14.64
N GLN A 50 2.21 -7.35 13.97
CA GLN A 50 0.82 -7.31 14.38
C GLN A 50 -0.05 -8.34 13.66
N CYS A 51 0.58 -9.22 12.86
CA CYS A 51 -0.10 -10.26 12.09
C CYS A 51 0.20 -11.66 12.64
N THR A 52 -0.72 -12.59 12.39
CA THR A 52 -0.55 -14.00 12.75
C THR A 52 -0.09 -14.80 11.53
N PRO A 53 1.00 -15.58 11.61
CA PRO A 53 1.38 -16.48 10.52
C PRO A 53 0.26 -17.46 10.19
N SER A 54 -0.03 -17.68 8.91
CA SER A 54 -1.20 -18.45 8.46
C SER A 54 -0.88 -19.59 7.48
N ALA A 55 0.26 -19.56 6.79
CA ALA A 55 0.61 -20.58 5.81
C ALA A 55 2.13 -20.66 5.52
N GLY A 56 2.54 -21.79 4.92
CA GLY A 56 3.85 -21.95 4.27
C GLY A 56 5.07 -21.89 5.19
N GLY A 57 4.92 -22.22 6.47
CA GLY A 57 6.01 -22.13 7.44
C GLY A 57 6.40 -20.70 7.82
N ALA A 58 5.53 -19.72 7.53
CA ALA A 58 5.70 -18.36 8.02
C ALA A 58 5.86 -18.35 9.55
N THR A 59 6.77 -17.51 10.04
CA THR A 59 7.04 -17.31 11.47
C THR A 59 6.81 -15.85 11.84
N PRO A 60 6.56 -15.54 13.14
CA PRO A 60 6.47 -14.16 13.60
C PRO A 60 7.73 -13.36 13.23
N THR A 61 7.54 -12.11 12.79
CA THR A 61 8.63 -11.25 12.30
C THR A 61 8.34 -9.78 12.58
N GLN A 62 9.39 -8.97 12.67
CA GLN A 62 9.31 -7.50 12.83
C GLN A 62 9.36 -6.77 11.48
N THR A 63 9.09 -7.49 10.38
CA THR A 63 9.21 -6.94 9.03
C THR A 63 8.10 -5.93 8.79
N ARG A 64 8.47 -4.76 8.29
CA ARG A 64 7.57 -3.66 7.91
C ARG A 64 7.83 -3.27 6.47
N GLY A 65 6.81 -2.78 5.79
CA GLY A 65 6.89 -2.36 4.40
C GLY A 65 5.67 -1.56 3.98
N GLY A 66 5.55 -1.30 2.70
CA GLY A 66 4.38 -0.64 2.13
C GLY A 66 4.51 -0.41 0.64
N LEU A 67 3.39 -0.08 0.02
CA LEU A 67 3.28 0.19 -1.41
C LEU A 67 2.11 1.13 -1.69
N ARG A 68 2.09 1.70 -2.91
CA ARG A 68 0.90 2.30 -3.49
C ARG A 68 0.20 1.26 -4.35
N ILE A 69 -1.12 1.13 -4.23
CA ILE A 69 -1.89 0.14 -4.96
C ILE A 69 -1.93 0.58 -6.43
N GLY A 70 -1.20 -0.12 -7.29
CA GLY A 70 -1.15 0.19 -8.73
C GLY A 70 -2.34 -0.35 -9.51
N ALA A 71 -2.85 -1.52 -9.11
CA ALA A 71 -4.03 -2.14 -9.70
C ALA A 71 -4.74 -3.01 -8.66
N TYR A 72 -6.06 -3.13 -8.79
CA TYR A 72 -6.88 -3.93 -7.90
C TYR A 72 -8.03 -4.59 -8.67
N ARG A 73 -8.68 -5.56 -8.04
CA ARG A 73 -9.96 -6.12 -8.44
C ARG A 73 -10.81 -6.40 -7.20
N VAL A 74 -12.12 -6.35 -7.34
CA VAL A 74 -13.06 -6.86 -6.34
C VAL A 74 -13.67 -8.15 -6.90
N THR A 75 -13.62 -9.24 -6.16
CA THR A 75 -14.18 -10.54 -6.58
C THR A 75 -15.66 -10.65 -6.22
N GLU A 76 -16.35 -11.65 -6.77
CA GLU A 76 -17.80 -11.85 -6.57
C GLU A 76 -18.20 -11.99 -5.10
N ASP A 77 -17.32 -12.53 -4.25
CA ASP A 77 -17.49 -12.64 -2.81
C ASP A 77 -17.25 -11.33 -2.04
N GLY A 78 -16.97 -10.23 -2.74
CA GLY A 78 -16.67 -8.92 -2.16
C GLY A 78 -15.23 -8.78 -1.63
N THR A 79 -14.32 -9.70 -1.96
CA THR A 79 -12.91 -9.55 -1.56
C THR A 79 -12.20 -8.55 -2.47
N LEU A 80 -11.65 -7.48 -1.89
CA LEU A 80 -10.70 -6.60 -2.58
C LEU A 80 -9.34 -7.29 -2.66
N SER A 81 -8.86 -7.50 -3.87
CA SER A 81 -7.58 -8.15 -4.15
C SER A 81 -6.67 -7.24 -4.97
N PHE A 82 -5.43 -7.10 -4.50
CA PHE A 82 -4.36 -6.40 -5.22
C PHE A 82 -3.03 -7.13 -5.01
N ALA A 83 -2.07 -6.82 -5.86
CA ALA A 83 -0.75 -7.42 -5.80
C ALA A 83 0.31 -6.41 -6.23
N ASP A 84 1.55 -6.72 -5.87
CA ASP A 84 2.75 -6.03 -6.32
C ASP A 84 3.80 -7.06 -6.68
N GLU A 85 4.67 -6.69 -7.62
CA GLU A 85 5.84 -7.46 -7.97
C GLU A 85 7.11 -6.65 -7.71
N HIS A 86 8.04 -7.25 -7.00
CA HIS A 86 9.29 -6.59 -6.62
C HIS A 86 10.48 -7.42 -7.08
N ILE A 87 11.16 -6.95 -8.12
CA ILE A 87 12.44 -7.51 -8.57
C ILE A 87 13.55 -6.90 -7.72
N THR A 88 14.36 -7.76 -7.10
CA THR A 88 15.43 -7.33 -6.21
C THR A 88 16.53 -8.41 -6.13
N VAL A 89 17.49 -8.23 -5.23
CA VAL A 89 18.56 -9.19 -4.95
C VAL A 89 18.29 -9.87 -3.61
N GLY A 90 18.31 -11.20 -3.62
CA GLY A 90 18.13 -12.03 -2.43
C GLY A 90 19.31 -11.97 -1.47
N ARG A 91 19.14 -12.54 -0.28
CA ARG A 91 20.21 -12.61 0.75
C ARG A 91 21.44 -13.40 0.30
N ASP A 92 21.26 -14.29 -0.66
CA ASP A 92 22.33 -15.07 -1.30
C ASP A 92 23.04 -14.31 -2.43
N GLY A 93 22.69 -13.04 -2.66
CA GLY A 93 23.26 -12.19 -3.69
C GLY A 93 22.71 -12.44 -5.10
N LYS A 94 21.67 -13.28 -5.26
CA LYS A 94 21.12 -13.62 -6.57
C LYS A 94 19.85 -12.81 -6.90
N PRO A 95 19.58 -12.51 -8.18
CA PRO A 95 18.34 -11.85 -8.59
C PRO A 95 17.11 -12.70 -8.27
N ILE A 96 16.09 -12.07 -7.70
CA ILE A 96 14.80 -12.67 -7.35
C ILE A 96 13.66 -11.76 -7.78
N GLN A 97 12.48 -12.35 -7.98
CA GLN A 97 11.20 -11.66 -8.08
C GLN A 97 10.29 -12.09 -6.93
N GLN A 98 9.75 -11.11 -6.22
CA GLN A 98 8.79 -11.33 -5.15
C GLN A 98 7.40 -10.95 -5.64
N PHE A 99 6.42 -11.82 -5.42
CA PHE A 99 5.01 -11.51 -5.62
C PHE A 99 4.34 -11.34 -4.27
N LEU A 100 3.86 -10.12 -4.02
CA LEU A 100 3.17 -9.73 -2.80
C LEU A 100 1.68 -9.67 -3.11
N ARG A 101 0.85 -10.45 -2.41
CA ARG A 101 -0.59 -10.51 -2.65
C ARG A 101 -1.35 -10.15 -1.39
N TYR A 102 -2.39 -9.35 -1.58
CA TYR A 102 -3.25 -8.86 -0.52
C TYR A 102 -4.69 -9.17 -0.87
N GLN A 103 -5.44 -9.68 0.10
CA GLN A 103 -6.86 -9.99 -0.01
C GLN A 103 -7.55 -9.42 1.23
N VAL A 104 -8.29 -8.34 1.04
CA VAL A 104 -9.09 -7.69 2.09
C VAL A 104 -10.51 -8.23 1.96
N HIS A 105 -10.91 -9.04 2.93
CA HIS A 105 -12.21 -9.70 2.93
C HIS A 105 -13.31 -8.79 3.53
N PRO A 106 -14.60 -9.05 3.24
CA PRO A 106 -15.72 -8.30 3.80
C PRO A 106 -15.78 -8.29 5.34
N ASP A 107 -15.24 -9.33 5.99
CA ASP A 107 -15.12 -9.43 7.45
C ASP A 107 -13.94 -8.60 8.02
N SER A 108 -13.30 -7.77 7.19
CA SER A 108 -12.11 -6.96 7.50
C SER A 108 -10.84 -7.76 7.80
N ARG A 109 -10.86 -9.09 7.63
CA ARG A 109 -9.66 -9.93 7.63
C ARG A 109 -8.83 -9.62 6.39
N ILE A 110 -7.52 -9.58 6.56
CA ILE A 110 -6.59 -9.44 5.45
C ILE A 110 -5.68 -10.66 5.40
N ASP A 111 -5.69 -11.37 4.28
CA ASP A 111 -4.72 -12.41 3.99
C ASP A 111 -3.62 -11.83 3.09
N PHE A 112 -2.41 -11.69 3.65
CA PHE A 112 -1.19 -11.30 2.94
C PHE A 112 -0.38 -12.56 2.62
N SER A 113 0.13 -12.67 1.40
CA SER A 113 1.09 -13.72 1.04
C SER A 113 2.24 -13.20 0.19
N MET A 114 3.39 -13.85 0.34
CA MET A 114 4.60 -13.57 -0.42
C MET A 114 5.15 -14.87 -1.02
N ALA A 115 5.33 -14.88 -2.33
CA ALA A 115 6.07 -15.92 -3.03
C ALA A 115 7.35 -15.31 -3.64
N VAL A 116 8.46 -16.03 -3.54
CA VAL A 116 9.75 -15.59 -4.08
C VAL A 116 10.16 -16.55 -5.18
N PHE A 117 10.63 -16.02 -6.30
CA PHE A 117 11.09 -16.80 -7.45
C PHE A 117 12.51 -16.37 -7.82
N ALA A 118 13.37 -17.34 -8.12
CA ALA A 118 14.70 -17.08 -8.64
C ALA A 118 14.62 -16.63 -10.10
N LEU A 119 15.37 -15.59 -10.45
CA LEU A 119 15.49 -15.14 -11.84
C LEU A 119 16.77 -15.71 -12.49
N PRO A 120 16.76 -15.93 -13.81
CA PRO A 120 15.65 -15.69 -14.75
C PRO A 120 14.68 -16.88 -14.89
N GLY A 121 14.93 -18.00 -14.22
CA GLY A 121 14.21 -19.26 -14.46
C GLY A 121 12.83 -19.39 -13.81
N TYR A 122 12.41 -18.41 -13.00
CA TYR A 122 11.15 -18.42 -12.26
C TYR A 122 10.91 -19.71 -11.46
N GLN A 123 11.99 -20.32 -10.95
CA GLN A 123 11.89 -21.42 -9.99
C GLN A 123 11.53 -20.84 -8.63
N GLN A 124 10.48 -21.35 -7.98
CA GLN A 124 10.09 -20.85 -6.67
C GLN A 124 11.20 -21.13 -5.64
N ASN A 125 11.59 -20.08 -4.91
CA ASN A 125 12.57 -20.15 -3.84
C ASN A 125 11.83 -20.24 -2.50
N GLY A 126 11.80 -21.45 -1.92
CA GLY A 126 11.10 -21.73 -0.67
C GLY A 126 9.58 -21.80 -0.82
N ALA A 127 8.88 -21.84 0.32
CA ALA A 127 7.42 -21.87 0.35
C ALA A 127 6.82 -20.47 0.20
N THR A 128 5.56 -20.39 -0.25
CA THR A 128 4.77 -19.15 -0.18
C THR A 128 4.42 -18.85 1.27
N LEU A 129 4.93 -17.75 1.80
CA LEU A 129 4.67 -17.33 3.18
C LEU A 129 3.31 -16.64 3.26
N GLY A 130 2.53 -16.93 4.31
CA GLY A 130 1.23 -16.32 4.54
C GLY A 130 1.11 -15.70 5.93
N TYR A 131 0.49 -14.53 6.00
CA TYR A 131 0.15 -13.83 7.24
C TYR A 131 -1.30 -13.37 7.20
N ARG A 132 -1.95 -13.42 8.36
CA ARG A 132 -3.29 -12.89 8.59
C ARG A 132 -3.21 -11.64 9.44
N CYS A 133 -3.81 -10.58 8.94
CA CYS A 133 -3.84 -9.26 9.56
C CYS A 133 -5.29 -8.73 9.52
N ALA A 134 -5.49 -7.49 9.95
CA ALA A 134 -6.74 -6.77 9.78
C ALA A 134 -6.50 -5.30 9.44
N ILE A 135 -7.54 -4.61 8.98
CA ILE A 135 -7.49 -3.15 8.79
C ILE A 135 -7.21 -2.50 10.15
N ASN A 136 -6.24 -1.57 10.19
CA ASN A 136 -5.72 -0.90 11.39
C ASN A 136 -4.97 -1.78 12.40
N GLN A 137 -4.82 -3.08 12.11
CA GLN A 137 -4.03 -4.03 12.91
C GLN A 137 -3.15 -4.86 11.97
N GLY A 138 -1.92 -4.42 11.79
CA GLY A 138 -0.96 -5.00 10.84
C GLY A 138 -1.00 -4.41 9.45
N LEU A 139 -2.15 -3.94 8.93
CA LEU A 139 -2.18 -3.12 7.71
C LEU A 139 -2.93 -1.80 7.92
N ARG A 140 -2.37 -0.72 7.38
CA ARG A 140 -2.97 0.62 7.41
C ARG A 140 -3.06 1.17 6.01
N PHE A 141 -4.23 1.71 5.66
CA PHE A 141 -4.51 2.28 4.36
C PHE A 141 -4.68 3.79 4.47
N THR A 142 -4.21 4.52 3.47
CA THR A 142 -4.35 5.98 3.37
C THR A 142 -4.59 6.42 1.94
N ALA A 143 -5.48 7.38 1.72
CA ALA A 143 -5.70 8.02 0.42
C ALA A 143 -5.06 9.42 0.36
N SER A 144 -4.63 9.81 -0.85
CA SER A 144 -4.15 11.16 -1.21
C SER A 144 -4.63 11.56 -2.58
#